data_AF-A0A4Q7RS38-F1
#
_entry.id   AF-A0A4Q7RS38-F1
#
_cell.length_a   1.000
_cell.length_b   1.000
_cell.length_c   1.000
_cell.angle_alpha   90.00
_cell.angle_beta   90.00
_cell.angle_gamma   90.00
#
_symmetry.space_group_name_H-M   'P 1'
#
loop_
_entity.id
_entity.type
_entity.pdbx_description
1 polymer ?
#
loop_
_entity_poly.entity_id
_entity_poly.type
_entity_poly.pdbx_seq_one_letter_code
_entity_poly.pdbx_strand_id
1 'polypeptide(L)'
;MVFQRTKMDAILWIRTTMARNGITFDQLHATGCFASPELLQHARVTVKYKDARGHAWDGMGSIPEWLQRARHARQSIDHFKVD
;
A
#
# COMPACT_ATOMS: atom_id res chain seq x y z
N MET A 1 22.86 -25.84 -19.69
CA MET A 1 22.99 -24.40 -20.05
C MET A 1 21.65 -23.77 -20.51
N VAL A 2 20.50 -24.18 -19.95
CA VAL A 2 19.17 -23.71 -20.41
C VAL A 2 18.70 -22.46 -19.64
N PHE A 3 19.06 -22.35 -18.37
CA PHE A 3 18.63 -21.27 -17.48
C PHE A 3 19.08 -19.87 -17.92
N GLN A 4 20.25 -19.76 -18.53
CA GLN A 4 20.79 -18.48 -19.00
C GLN A 4 20.06 -17.97 -20.26
N ARG A 5 19.59 -18.87 -21.14
CA ARG A 5 18.78 -18.48 -22.31
C ARG A 5 17.43 -17.90 -21.87
N THR A 6 16.72 -18.60 -20.99
CA THR A 6 15.42 -18.15 -20.47
C THR A 6 15.51 -16.76 -19.81
N LYS A 7 16.58 -16.49 -19.06
CA LYS A 7 16.81 -15.16 -18.48
C LYS A 7 17.03 -14.08 -19.53
N MET A 8 17.84 -14.36 -20.56
CA MET A 8 18.10 -13.41 -21.64
C MET A 8 16.84 -13.12 -22.47
N ASP A 9 16.05 -14.16 -22.78
CA ASP A 9 14.77 -14.03 -23.47
C ASP A 9 13.78 -13.16 -22.66
N ALA A 10 13.71 -13.38 -21.34
CA ALA A 10 12.89 -12.56 -20.44
C ALA A 10 13.34 -11.09 -20.43
N ILE A 11 14.65 -10.83 -20.34
CA ILE A 11 15.18 -9.46 -20.38
C ILE A 11 14.83 -8.78 -21.71
N LEU A 12 14.98 -9.49 -22.83
CA LEU A 12 14.66 -8.96 -24.14
C LEU A 12 13.17 -8.62 -24.27
N TRP A 13 12.30 -9.51 -23.77
CA TRP A 13 10.85 -9.29 -23.76
C TRP A 13 10.47 -8.07 -22.91
N ILE A 14 11.04 -7.91 -21.72
CA ILE A 14 10.78 -6.75 -20.84
C ILE A 14 11.19 -5.46 -21.57
N ARG A 15 12.41 -5.39 -22.11
CA ARG A 15 12.91 -4.19 -22.81
C ARG A 15 12.05 -3.84 -24.03
N THR A 16 11.65 -4.84 -24.81
CA THR A 16 10.79 -4.64 -25.98
C THR A 16 9.41 -4.14 -25.57
N THR A 17 8.85 -4.71 -24.51
CA THR A 17 7.55 -4.31 -23.96
C THR A 17 7.60 -2.88 -23.43
N MET A 18 8.64 -2.51 -22.69
CA MET A 18 8.84 -1.14 -22.22
C MET A 18 8.90 -0.15 -23.40
N ALA A 19 9.68 -0.47 -24.44
CA ALA A 19 9.78 0.36 -25.64
C ALA A 19 8.43 0.50 -26.38
N ARG A 20 7.68 -0.58 -26.54
CA ARG A 20 6.37 -0.58 -27.21
C ARG A 20 5.33 0.27 -26.48
N ASN A 21 5.38 0.31 -25.15
CA ASN A 21 4.43 1.07 -24.33
C ASN A 21 4.94 2.47 -23.97
N GLY A 22 6.14 2.87 -24.44
CA GLY A 22 6.74 4.15 -24.08
C GLY A 22 7.06 4.29 -22.58
N ILE A 23 7.23 3.17 -21.87
CA ILE A 23 7.49 3.15 -20.44
C ILE A 23 8.99 3.33 -20.21
N THR A 24 9.36 4.40 -19.53
CA THR A 24 10.75 4.62 -19.11
C THR A 24 11.01 4.04 -17.72
N PHE A 25 12.28 3.73 -17.43
CA PHE A 25 12.69 3.29 -16.09
C PHE A 25 12.35 4.33 -15.02
N ASP A 26 12.51 5.61 -15.34
CA ASP A 26 12.18 6.73 -14.44
C ASP A 26 10.69 6.73 -14.06
N GLN A 27 9.79 6.48 -15.02
CA GLN A 27 8.36 6.36 -14.72
C GLN A 27 8.04 5.18 -13.80
N LEU A 28 8.70 4.03 -13.97
CA LEU A 28 8.53 2.89 -13.07
C LEU A 28 9.04 3.19 -11.66
N HIS A 29 10.14 3.94 -11.55
CA HIS A 29 10.67 4.38 -10.27
C HIS A 29 9.74 5.41 -9.59
N ALA A 30 9.29 6.43 -10.33
CA ALA A 30 8.39 7.48 -9.84
C ALA A 30 7.03 6.94 -9.39
N THR A 31 6.54 5.87 -10.03
CA THR A 31 5.30 5.17 -9.63
C THR A 31 5.48 4.25 -8.42
N GLY A 32 6.70 4.11 -7.89
CA GLY A 32 6.99 3.20 -6.78
C GLY A 32 6.82 1.73 -7.16
N CYS A 33 6.89 1.37 -8.45
CA CYS A 33 6.69 0.01 -8.94
C CYS A 33 7.64 -1.02 -8.29
N PHE A 34 8.84 -0.57 -7.90
CA PHE A 34 9.86 -1.37 -7.22
C PHE A 34 10.01 -1.05 -5.73
N ALA A 35 9.16 -0.17 -5.19
CA ALA A 35 9.19 0.12 -3.76
C ALA A 35 8.80 -1.13 -2.99
N SER A 36 9.46 -1.36 -1.84
CA SER A 36 9.11 -2.48 -0.98
C SER A 36 7.62 -2.45 -0.64
N PRO A 37 6.93 -3.59 -0.60
CA PRO A 37 5.51 -3.64 -0.25
C PRO A 37 5.24 -3.04 1.13
N GLU A 38 6.22 -3.02 2.03
CA GLU A 38 6.14 -2.29 3.30
C GLU A 38 6.02 -0.76 3.09
N LEU A 39 6.74 -0.16 2.14
CA LEU A 39 6.64 1.26 1.81
C LEU A 39 5.32 1.59 1.10
N LEU A 40 4.84 0.69 0.23
CA LEU A 40 3.53 0.84 -0.42
C LEU A 40 2.36 0.63 0.54
N GLN A 41 2.51 -0.23 1.56
CA GLN A 41 1.52 -0.40 2.63
C GLN A 41 1.41 0.83 3.53
N HIS A 42 2.50 1.56 3.77
CA HIS A 42 2.43 2.84 4.49
C HIS A 42 1.76 3.94 3.67
N ALA A 43 1.84 3.90 2.33
CA ALA A 43 1.13 4.82 1.45
C ALA A 43 -0.36 4.46 1.31
N ARG A 44 -0.70 3.17 1.35
CA ARG A 44 -2.07 2.67 1.50
C ARG A 44 -2.43 2.66 2.97
N VAL A 45 -2.64 3.85 3.49
CA VAL A 45 -3.23 4.06 4.82
C VAL A 45 -4.67 3.54 4.79
N THR A 46 -4.84 2.23 4.93
CA THR A 46 -6.16 1.61 5.08
C THR A 46 -6.69 2.09 6.42
N VAL A 47 -7.75 2.90 6.39
CA VAL A 47 -8.47 3.34 7.59
C VAL A 47 -8.85 2.09 8.38
N LYS A 48 -8.13 1.82 9.48
CA LYS A 48 -8.36 0.63 10.31
C LYS A 48 -9.58 0.78 11.20
N TYR A 49 -9.92 2.01 11.56
CA TYR A 49 -11.02 2.33 12.47
C TYR A 49 -11.90 3.45 11.92
N LYS A 50 -13.22 3.27 11.88
CA LYS A 50 -14.20 4.28 11.49
C LYS A 50 -15.39 4.30 12.45
N ASP A 51 -15.83 5.49 12.81
CA ASP A 51 -17.00 5.75 13.65
C ASP A 51 -18.28 5.96 12.82
N ALA A 52 -19.45 5.73 13.43
CA ALA A 52 -20.76 5.99 12.82
C ALA A 52 -20.94 7.46 12.37
N ARG A 53 -20.20 8.38 12.99
CA ARG A 53 -20.17 9.81 12.61
C ARG A 53 -19.27 10.11 11.41
N GLY A 54 -18.62 9.09 10.84
CA GLY A 54 -17.76 9.20 9.66
C GLY A 54 -16.29 9.53 9.96
N HIS A 55 -15.88 9.62 11.23
CA HIS A 55 -14.47 9.79 11.59
C HIS A 55 -13.69 8.51 11.27
N ALA A 56 -12.49 8.66 10.73
CA ALA A 56 -11.62 7.58 10.30
C ALA A 56 -10.24 7.74 10.96
N TRP A 57 -9.66 6.64 11.43
CA TRP A 57 -8.30 6.58 11.94
C TRP A 57 -7.60 5.33 11.41
N ASP A 58 -6.38 5.52 10.98
CA ASP A 58 -5.51 4.52 10.35
C ASP A 58 -4.67 3.71 11.35
N GLY A 59 -4.73 4.08 12.63
CA GLY A 59 -3.88 3.52 13.66
C GLY A 59 -2.50 4.16 13.75
N MET A 60 -2.24 5.24 13.00
CA MET A 60 -0.96 5.95 12.99
C MET A 60 -1.07 7.29 13.73
N GLY A 61 -0.06 7.61 14.54
CA GLY A 61 -0.01 8.86 15.29
C GLY A 61 -0.86 8.86 16.57
N SER A 62 -1.33 10.04 16.97
CA SER A 62 -2.05 10.23 18.23
C SER A 62 -3.48 9.73 18.15
N ILE A 63 -3.93 8.99 19.17
CA ILE A 63 -5.29 8.48 19.29
C ILE A 63 -6.28 9.66 19.29
N PRO A 64 -7.25 9.72 18.35
CA PRO A 64 -8.23 10.80 18.30
C PRO A 64 -9.17 10.82 19.52
N GLU A 65 -9.68 12.01 19.86
CA GLU A 65 -10.62 12.24 20.97
C GLU A 65 -11.84 11.31 20.95
N TRP A 66 -12.40 11.03 19.77
CA TRP A 66 -13.57 10.14 19.65
C TRP A 66 -13.25 8.70 20.07
N LEU A 67 -12.03 8.25 19.77
CA LEU A 67 -11.55 6.91 20.11
C LEU A 67 -11.17 6.82 21.59
N GLN A 68 -10.60 7.90 22.16
CA GLN A 68 -10.37 8.00 23.60
C GLN A 68 -11.69 7.96 24.38
N ARG A 69 -12.71 8.71 23.95
CA ARG A 69 -14.03 8.69 24.57
C ARG A 69 -14.68 7.31 24.53
N ALA A 70 -14.62 6.61 23.40
CA ALA A 70 -15.10 5.23 23.30
C ALA A 70 -14.39 4.29 24.29
N ARG A 71 -13.06 4.42 24.42
CA ARG A 71 -12.27 3.65 25.39
C ARG A 71 -12.65 3.96 26.85
N HIS A 72 -12.86 5.23 27.18
CA HIS A 72 -13.35 5.65 28.50
C HIS A 72 -14.77 5.12 28.79
N ALA A 73 -15.61 5.02 27.77
CA ALA A 73 -16.94 4.43 27.84
C ALA A 73 -16.92 2.88 27.90
N ARG A 74 -15.74 2.24 28.00
CA ARG A 74 -15.55 0.77 27.93
C ARG A 74 -16.10 0.14 26.65
N GLN A 75 -16.27 0.93 25.60
CA GLN A 75 -16.69 0.44 24.30
C GLN A 75 -15.49 -0.18 23.59
N SER A 76 -15.65 -1.42 23.13
CA SER A 76 -14.59 -2.13 22.43
C SER A 76 -14.26 -1.43 21.12
N ILE A 77 -12.97 -1.13 20.93
CA ILE A 77 -12.44 -0.53 19.71
C ILE A 77 -12.69 -1.39 18.45
N ASP A 78 -12.92 -2.68 18.65
CA ASP A 78 -13.29 -3.65 17.61
C ASP A 78 -14.59 -3.29 16.89
N HIS A 79 -15.53 -2.62 17.58
CA HIS A 79 -16.76 -2.12 16.98
C HIS A 79 -16.51 -1.06 15.89
N PHE A 80 -15.40 -0.34 15.99
CA PHE A 80 -15.02 0.67 15.02
C PHE A 80 -14.12 0.12 13.93
N LYS A 81 -13.72 -1.15 13.99
CA LYS A 81 -12.80 -1.72 13.01
C LYS A 81 -13.50 -1.84 11.64
N VAL A 82 -12.87 -1.32 10.60
CA VAL A 82 -13.33 -1.48 9.21
C VAL A 82 -12.49 -2.61 8.60
N ASP A 83 -13.16 -3.62 8.05
CA ASP A 83 -12.55 -4.74 7.31
C ASP A 83 -12.30 -4.34 5.83
#